data_AF-A0A2N2F460-F1
#
_entry.id   AF-A0A2N2F460-F1
#
_cell.length_a   1.000
_cell.length_b   1.000
_cell.length_c   1.000
_cell.angle_alpha   90.00
_cell.angle_beta   90.00
_cell.angle_gamma   90.00
#
_symmetry.space_group_name_H-M   'P 1'
#
loop_
_entity.id
_entity.type
_entity.pdbx_description
1 polymer ?
#
loop_
_entity_poly.entity_id
_entity_poly.type
_entity_poly.pdbx_seq_one_letter_code
_entity_poly.pdbx_strand_id
1 'polypeptide(L)'
;MDKEIKNKIEKLKEMGMDEKRLHALIMLGFEDFLDEVEQDLIEASQSDLDLLLSELENAKSEDMKSEEAAIVLRDMLRKVYGINAENKWNTFLLGYLDQCVEEGAAIQDFLAKLKNDDPEALKQVIAAQQDPDFEAAKAAVEAASKLE
;
A
#
# COMPACT_ATOMS: atom_id res chain seq x y z
N MET A 1 6.77 17.73 -3.61
CA MET A 1 6.94 16.27 -3.55
C MET A 1 7.60 15.78 -2.28
N ASP A 2 8.94 15.83 -2.10
CA ASP A 2 9.58 15.25 -0.89
C ASP A 2 9.06 15.79 0.44
N LYS A 3 8.78 17.10 0.50
CA LYS A 3 8.20 17.73 1.69
C LYS A 3 6.76 17.26 1.95
N GLU A 4 5.99 16.99 0.91
CA GLU A 4 4.61 16.52 1.03
C GLU A 4 4.57 15.07 1.48
N ILE A 5 5.40 14.19 0.89
CA ILE A 5 5.57 12.80 1.32
C ILE A 5 5.92 12.74 2.81
N LYS A 6 6.90 13.55 3.26
CA LYS A 6 7.26 13.66 4.68
C LYS A 6 6.08 14.10 5.55
N ASN A 7 5.31 15.09 5.11
CA ASN A 7 4.13 15.54 5.86
C ASN A 7 3.07 14.44 5.98
N LYS A 8 2.88 13.59 4.95
CA LYS A 8 1.92 12.48 5.00
C LYS A 8 2.40 11.36 5.93
N ILE A 9 3.68 11.03 5.89
CA ILE A 9 4.29 10.09 6.84
C ILE A 9 4.12 10.58 8.29
N GLU A 10 4.37 11.86 8.57
CA GLU A 10 4.17 12.41 9.93
C GLU A 10 2.70 12.35 10.36
N LYS A 11 1.75 12.61 9.46
CA LYS A 11 0.31 12.43 9.77
C LYS A 11 -0.04 10.99 10.12
N LEU A 12 0.47 10.02 9.37
CA LEU A 12 0.24 8.60 9.67
C LEU A 12 0.84 8.21 11.02
N LYS A 13 1.99 8.79 11.41
CA LYS A 13 2.55 8.63 12.77
C LYS A 13 1.63 9.23 13.84
N GLU A 14 1.12 10.44 13.63
CA GLU A 14 0.16 11.08 14.54
C GLU A 14 -1.12 10.25 14.72
N MET A 15 -1.49 9.47 13.69
CA MET A 15 -2.63 8.56 13.72
C MET A 15 -2.34 7.23 14.43
N GLY A 16 -1.11 7.01 14.87
CA GLY A 16 -0.70 5.85 15.67
C GLY A 16 0.03 4.76 14.90
N MET A 17 0.47 5.00 13.65
CA MET A 17 1.37 4.07 12.96
C MET A 17 2.81 4.21 13.48
N ASP A 18 3.38 3.10 13.95
CA ASP A 18 4.80 3.02 14.29
C ASP A 18 5.69 2.85 13.04
N GLU A 19 7.01 2.94 13.23
CA GLU A 19 7.98 2.84 12.12
C GLU A 19 7.91 1.50 11.39
N LYS A 20 7.62 0.39 12.09
CA LYS A 20 7.53 -0.93 11.48
C LYS A 20 6.33 -1.00 10.54
N ARG A 21 5.18 -0.49 10.98
CA ARG A 21 3.94 -0.44 10.19
C ARG A 21 4.04 0.55 9.04
N LEU A 22 4.70 1.69 9.23
CA LEU A 22 4.99 2.63 8.15
C LEU A 22 5.88 2.02 7.09
N HIS A 23 6.93 1.30 7.50
CA HIS A 23 7.79 0.60 6.57
C HIS A 23 6.99 -0.46 5.78
N ALA A 24 6.20 -1.28 6.47
CA ALA A 24 5.33 -2.25 5.81
C ALA A 24 4.33 -1.60 4.85
N LEU A 25 3.73 -0.47 5.23
CA LEU A 25 2.80 0.28 4.38
C LEU A 25 3.50 0.80 3.11
N ILE A 26 4.71 1.33 3.24
CA ILE A 26 5.50 1.79 2.08
C ILE A 26 5.88 0.61 1.18
N MET A 27 6.16 -0.57 1.76
CA MET A 27 6.42 -1.79 0.99
C MET A 27 5.17 -2.29 0.25
N LEU A 28 3.98 -2.20 0.86
CA LEU A 28 2.73 -2.52 0.17
C LEU A 28 2.46 -1.56 -0.99
N GLY A 29 2.61 -0.25 -0.77
CA GLY A 29 2.51 0.72 -1.87
C GLY A 29 3.56 0.48 -2.95
N PHE A 30 4.74 -0.01 -2.57
CA PHE A 30 5.76 -0.41 -3.52
C PHE A 30 5.31 -1.62 -4.36
N GLU A 31 4.70 -2.64 -3.76
CA GLU A 31 4.10 -3.78 -4.49
C GLU A 31 2.97 -3.34 -5.43
N ASP A 32 2.06 -2.47 -4.97
CA ASP A 32 0.97 -1.92 -5.79
C ASP A 32 1.51 -1.13 -6.98
N PHE A 33 2.61 -0.39 -6.80
CA PHE A 33 3.24 0.32 -7.89
C PHE A 33 3.85 -0.62 -8.92
N LEU A 34 4.33 -1.80 -8.50
CA LEU A 34 4.85 -2.80 -9.44
C LEU A 34 3.77 -3.34 -10.35
N ASP A 35 2.54 -3.45 -9.87
CA ASP A 35 1.40 -3.82 -10.72
C ASP A 35 1.12 -2.73 -11.78
N GLU A 36 1.22 -1.44 -11.43
CA GLU A 36 1.10 -0.34 -12.42
C GLU A 36 2.22 -0.42 -13.46
N VAL A 37 3.47 -0.68 -13.02
CA VAL A 37 4.62 -0.81 -13.93
C VAL A 37 4.45 -2.01 -14.86
N GLU A 38 3.95 -3.13 -14.36
CA GLU A 38 3.64 -4.32 -15.16
C GLU A 38 2.64 -3.99 -16.27
N GLN A 39 1.57 -3.28 -15.91
CA GLN A 39 0.54 -2.87 -16.86
C GLN A 39 1.10 -1.90 -17.92
N ASP A 40 1.83 -0.86 -17.50
CA ASP A 40 2.46 0.10 -18.41
C ASP A 40 3.44 -0.59 -19.38
N LEU A 41 4.17 -1.60 -18.90
CA LEU A 41 5.06 -2.42 -19.73
C LEU A 41 4.29 -3.20 -20.79
N ILE A 42 3.23 -3.91 -20.40
CA ILE A 42 2.38 -4.68 -21.32
C ILE A 42 1.82 -3.77 -22.42
N GLU A 43 1.35 -2.58 -22.05
CA GLU A 43 0.79 -1.60 -22.98
C GLU A 43 1.86 -1.03 -23.94
N ALA A 44 3.10 -0.87 -23.47
CA ALA A 44 4.20 -0.29 -24.25
C ALA A 44 4.77 -1.22 -25.35
N SER A 45 4.38 -2.50 -25.43
CA SER A 45 4.79 -3.46 -26.47
C SER A 45 6.30 -3.46 -26.76
N GLN A 46 7.12 -3.37 -25.72
CA GLN A 46 8.57 -3.25 -25.88
C GLN A 46 9.21 -4.59 -26.28
N SER A 47 10.25 -4.55 -27.11
CA SER A 47 10.97 -5.74 -27.57
C SER A 47 11.66 -6.53 -26.45
N ASP A 48 11.84 -5.91 -25.29
CA ASP A 48 12.48 -6.48 -24.10
C ASP A 48 11.47 -6.79 -22.97
N LEU A 49 10.17 -6.83 -23.30
CA LEU A 49 9.07 -7.02 -22.33
C LEU A 49 9.30 -8.25 -21.45
N ASP A 50 9.64 -9.40 -22.03
CA ASP A 50 9.80 -10.65 -21.29
C ASP A 50 10.96 -10.58 -20.28
N LEU A 51 12.05 -9.86 -20.62
CA LEU A 51 13.18 -9.68 -19.71
C LEU A 51 12.80 -8.76 -18.54
N LEU A 52 12.08 -7.66 -18.84
CA LEU A 52 11.65 -6.69 -17.84
C LEU A 52 10.58 -7.27 -16.90
N LEU A 53 9.64 -8.05 -17.42
CA LEU A 53 8.65 -8.77 -16.63
C LEU A 53 9.31 -9.83 -15.74
N SER A 54 10.32 -10.56 -16.23
CA SER A 54 11.05 -11.51 -15.39
C SER A 54 11.88 -10.82 -14.29
N GLU A 55 12.51 -9.67 -14.58
CA GLU A 55 13.17 -8.85 -13.55
C GLU A 55 12.16 -8.34 -12.51
N LEU A 56 10.92 -8.04 -12.92
CA LEU A 56 9.83 -7.57 -12.07
C LEU A 56 9.30 -8.67 -11.15
N GLU A 57 9.04 -9.85 -11.69
CA GLU A 57 8.63 -11.03 -10.92
C GLU A 57 9.68 -11.39 -9.86
N ASN A 58 10.97 -11.28 -10.19
CA ASN A 58 12.04 -11.49 -9.22
C ASN A 58 12.02 -10.42 -8.11
N ALA A 59 11.77 -9.15 -8.44
CA ALA A 59 11.66 -8.07 -7.47
C ALA A 59 10.41 -8.20 -6.56
N LYS A 60 9.34 -8.83 -7.05
CA LYS A 60 8.13 -9.18 -6.29
C LYS A 60 8.32 -10.42 -5.39
N SER A 61 9.40 -11.18 -5.53
CA SER A 61 9.60 -12.39 -4.74
C SER A 61 9.95 -12.09 -3.28
N GLU A 62 9.38 -12.87 -2.35
CA GLU A 62 9.64 -12.76 -0.90
C GLU A 62 11.11 -13.03 -0.53
N ASP A 63 11.89 -13.61 -1.44
CA ASP A 63 13.30 -13.96 -1.24
C ASP A 63 14.26 -12.77 -1.42
N MET A 64 13.81 -11.66 -2.01
CA MET A 64 14.66 -10.49 -2.25
C MET A 64 14.65 -9.54 -1.06
N LYS A 65 15.84 -9.13 -0.58
CA LYS A 65 15.93 -8.13 0.49
C LYS A 65 15.40 -6.79 0.00
N SER A 66 14.69 -6.07 0.86
CA SER A 66 14.04 -4.77 0.53
C SER A 66 14.97 -3.76 -0.14
N GLU A 67 16.26 -3.75 0.22
CA GLU A 67 17.26 -2.85 -0.34
C GLU A 67 17.74 -3.27 -1.75
N GLU A 68 17.81 -4.57 -2.03
CA GLU A 68 18.13 -5.10 -3.37
C GLU A 68 16.93 -4.93 -4.32
N ALA A 69 15.72 -5.19 -3.82
CA ALA A 69 14.48 -4.95 -4.55
C ALA A 69 14.34 -3.47 -4.95
N ALA A 70 14.65 -2.53 -4.04
CA ALA A 70 14.62 -1.09 -4.32
C ALA A 70 15.60 -0.66 -5.42
N ILE A 71 16.79 -1.28 -5.49
CA ILE A 71 17.79 -1.00 -6.54
C ILE A 71 17.30 -1.52 -7.89
N VAL A 72 16.86 -2.79 -7.94
CA VAL A 72 16.32 -3.42 -9.16
C VAL A 72 15.15 -2.59 -9.70
N LEU A 73 14.26 -2.12 -8.82
CA LEU A 73 13.15 -1.28 -9.22
C LEU A 73 13.58 0.05 -9.82
N ARG A 74 14.46 0.77 -9.12
CA ARG A 74 14.88 2.09 -9.59
C ARG A 74 15.52 1.98 -10.97
N ASP A 75 16.27 0.92 -11.18
CA ASP A 75 16.90 0.64 -12.46
C ASP A 75 15.85 0.25 -13.52
N MET A 76 14.83 -0.53 -13.17
CA MET A 76 13.70 -0.87 -14.04
C MET A 76 12.84 0.35 -14.40
N LEU A 77 12.43 1.16 -13.42
CA LEU A 77 11.67 2.38 -13.64
C LEU A 77 12.42 3.35 -14.57
N ARG A 78 13.76 3.40 -14.47
CA ARG A 78 14.58 4.15 -15.43
C ARG A 78 14.58 3.54 -16.83
N LYS A 79 14.51 2.21 -16.97
CA LYS A 79 14.34 1.56 -18.28
C LYS A 79 12.95 1.86 -18.88
N VAL A 80 11.89 1.83 -18.06
CA VAL A 80 10.50 2.03 -18.53
C VAL A 80 10.18 3.51 -18.79
N TYR A 81 10.48 4.38 -17.82
CA TYR A 81 10.05 5.79 -17.84
C TYR A 81 11.18 6.79 -18.11
N GLY A 82 12.44 6.32 -18.22
CA GLY A 82 13.59 7.17 -18.48
C GLY A 82 13.77 8.24 -17.40
N ILE A 83 13.90 9.49 -17.84
CA ILE A 83 14.08 10.65 -16.96
C ILE A 83 12.87 10.91 -16.04
N ASN A 84 11.70 10.35 -16.35
CA ASN A 84 10.47 10.57 -15.58
C ASN A 84 10.26 9.56 -14.46
N ALA A 85 11.13 8.54 -14.33
CA ALA A 85 11.01 7.44 -13.36
C ALA A 85 10.77 7.92 -11.92
N GLU A 86 11.60 8.84 -11.45
CA GLU A 86 11.53 9.39 -10.08
C GLU A 86 10.24 10.19 -9.86
N ASN A 87 9.81 10.96 -10.87
CA ASN A 87 8.58 11.72 -10.79
C ASN A 87 7.33 10.82 -10.79
N LYS A 88 7.34 9.74 -11.58
CA LYS A 88 6.28 8.72 -11.61
C LYS A 88 6.15 8.05 -10.23
N TRP A 89 7.25 7.56 -9.68
CA TRP A 89 7.29 6.98 -8.33
C TRP A 89 6.78 7.95 -7.27
N ASN A 90 7.30 9.18 -7.23
CA ASN A 90 6.93 10.15 -6.21
C ASN A 90 5.45 10.59 -6.34
N THR A 91 4.91 10.61 -7.56
CA THR A 91 3.48 10.91 -7.79
C THR A 91 2.62 9.76 -7.27
N PHE A 92 2.97 8.52 -7.60
CA PHE A 92 2.28 7.34 -7.09
C PHE A 92 2.33 7.30 -5.56
N LEU A 93 3.52 7.38 -4.97
CA LEU A 93 3.72 7.29 -3.52
C LEU A 93 2.95 8.39 -2.78
N LEU A 94 2.90 9.60 -3.33
CA LEU A 94 2.10 10.67 -2.75
C LEU A 94 0.60 10.34 -2.78
N GLY A 95 0.08 9.86 -3.92
CA GLY A 95 -1.32 9.44 -4.03
C GLY A 95 -1.69 8.30 -3.10
N TYR A 96 -0.82 7.30 -3.01
CA TYR A 96 -0.97 6.16 -2.11
C TYR A 96 -1.02 6.60 -0.64
N LEU A 97 -0.05 7.40 -0.20
CA LEU A 97 -0.01 7.91 1.18
C LEU A 97 -1.20 8.84 1.48
N ASP A 98 -1.69 9.58 0.50
CA ASP A 98 -2.89 10.40 0.63
C ASP A 98 -4.12 9.54 0.91
N GLN A 99 -4.31 8.47 0.13
CA GLN A 99 -5.37 7.51 0.35
C GLN A 99 -5.27 6.86 1.73
N CYS A 100 -4.08 6.44 2.17
CA CYS A 100 -3.90 5.86 3.51
C CYS A 100 -4.28 6.84 4.64
N VAL A 101 -3.96 8.13 4.47
CA VAL A 101 -4.35 9.17 5.45
C VAL A 101 -5.86 9.36 5.46
N GLU A 102 -6.51 9.37 4.30
CA GLU A 102 -7.97 9.51 4.19
C GLU A 102 -8.70 8.33 4.80
N GLU A 103 -8.29 7.10 4.46
CA GLU A 103 -8.85 5.87 5.00
C GLU A 103 -8.62 5.78 6.51
N GLY A 104 -7.42 6.09 6.99
CA GLY A 104 -7.12 6.11 8.42
C GLY A 104 -7.98 7.12 9.16
N ALA A 105 -8.24 8.30 8.58
CA ALA A 105 -9.07 9.33 9.20
C ALA A 105 -10.54 8.90 9.25
N ALA A 106 -11.03 8.25 8.18
CA ALA A 106 -12.37 7.67 8.14
C ALA A 106 -12.54 6.57 9.19
N ILE A 107 -11.53 5.71 9.37
CA ILE A 107 -11.53 4.67 10.42
C ILE A 107 -11.53 5.30 11.81
N GLN A 108 -10.70 6.32 12.06
CA GLN A 108 -10.68 7.00 13.35
C GLN A 108 -12.02 7.68 13.68
N ASP A 109 -12.64 8.34 12.70
CA ASP A 109 -13.98 8.94 12.83
C ASP A 109 -15.04 7.87 13.12
N PHE A 110 -15.01 6.76 12.39
CA PHE A 110 -15.91 5.63 12.63
C PHE A 110 -15.73 5.04 14.03
N LEU A 111 -14.50 4.83 14.49
CA LEU A 111 -14.21 4.35 15.85
C LEU A 111 -14.65 5.35 16.92
N ALA A 112 -14.52 6.65 16.67
CA ALA A 112 -15.00 7.69 17.58
C ALA A 112 -16.53 7.67 17.68
N LYS A 113 -17.23 7.52 16.54
CA LYS A 113 -18.69 7.34 16.49
C LYS A 113 -19.13 6.09 17.27
N LEU A 114 -18.46 4.96 17.06
CA LEU A 114 -18.73 3.73 17.83
C LEU A 114 -18.53 3.92 19.33
N LYS A 115 -17.46 4.59 19.77
CA LYS A 115 -17.20 4.86 21.18
C LYS A 115 -18.24 5.77 21.83
N ASN A 116 -18.96 6.55 21.03
CA ASN A 116 -20.03 7.44 21.47
C ASN A 116 -21.43 6.85 21.27
N ASP A 117 -21.52 5.52 21.07
CA ASP A 117 -22.77 4.79 20.84
C ASP A 117 -23.60 5.35 19.65
N ASP A 118 -22.92 5.85 18.61
CA ASP A 118 -23.59 6.38 17.42
C ASP A 118 -24.46 5.28 16.75
N PRO A 119 -25.77 5.51 16.57
CA PRO A 119 -26.68 4.49 16.06
C PRO A 119 -26.35 4.01 14.64
N GLU A 120 -25.74 4.85 13.81
CA GLU A 120 -25.44 4.51 12.43
C GLU A 120 -24.16 3.68 12.34
N ALA A 121 -23.14 4.03 13.13
CA ALA A 121 -21.94 3.21 13.26
C ALA A 121 -22.26 1.82 13.85
N LEU A 122 -23.12 1.75 14.86
CA LEU A 122 -23.57 0.47 15.44
C LEU A 122 -24.34 -0.38 14.43
N LYS A 123 -25.21 0.20 13.60
CA LYS A 123 -25.89 -0.54 12.52
C LYS A 123 -24.90 -1.12 11.52
N GLN A 124 -23.85 -0.38 11.16
CA GLN A 124 -22.84 -0.89 10.23
C GLN A 124 -22.10 -2.10 10.82
N VAL A 125 -21.76 -2.06 12.11
CA VAL A 125 -21.17 -3.23 12.81
C VAL A 125 -22.15 -4.41 12.83
N ILE A 126 -23.41 -4.17 13.17
CA ILE A 126 -24.44 -5.23 13.22
C ILE A 126 -24.66 -5.83 11.82
N ALA A 127 -24.67 -5.00 10.78
CA ALA A 127 -24.80 -5.47 9.40
C ALA A 127 -23.60 -6.32 8.97
N ALA A 128 -22.37 -5.90 9.31
CA ALA A 128 -21.16 -6.67 9.04
C ALA A 128 -21.16 -8.01 9.79
N GLN A 129 -21.67 -8.05 11.03
CA GLN A 129 -21.82 -9.28 11.82
C GLN A 129 -22.85 -10.27 11.26
N GLN A 130 -23.76 -9.80 10.40
CA GLN A 130 -24.74 -10.65 9.73
C GLN A 130 -24.20 -11.24 8.43
N ASP A 131 -23.01 -10.82 7.98
CA ASP A 131 -22.35 -11.40 6.83
C ASP A 131 -21.97 -12.87 7.13
N PRO A 132 -22.32 -13.83 6.24
CA PRO A 132 -21.96 -15.24 6.43
C PRO A 132 -20.45 -15.46 6.54
N ASP A 133 -19.62 -14.57 5.99
CA ASP A 133 -18.17 -14.66 6.02
C ASP A 133 -17.56 -13.90 7.22
N PHE A 134 -18.36 -13.25 8.07
CA PHE A 134 -17.88 -12.44 9.19
C PHE A 134 -16.95 -13.22 10.13
N GLU A 135 -17.35 -14.42 10.57
CA GLU A 135 -16.54 -15.22 11.49
C GLU A 135 -15.27 -15.77 10.81
N ALA A 136 -15.33 -16.04 9.49
CA ALA A 136 -14.16 -16.47 8.73
C ALA A 136 -13.15 -15.31 8.58
N ALA A 137 -13.64 -14.11 8.24
CA ALA A 137 -12.83 -12.90 8.14
C ALA A 137 -12.23 -12.52 9.50
N LYS A 138 -13.03 -12.55 10.57
CA LYS A 138 -12.57 -12.29 11.94
C LYS A 138 -11.48 -13.27 12.37
N ALA A 139 -11.66 -14.57 12.12
CA ALA A 139 -10.66 -15.58 12.45
C ALA A 139 -9.34 -15.37 11.68
N ALA A 140 -9.41 -14.98 10.41
CA ALA A 140 -8.23 -14.68 9.59
C ALA A 140 -7.47 -13.46 10.13
N VAL A 141 -8.17 -12.39 10.51
CA VAL A 141 -7.58 -11.18 11.09
C VAL A 141 -6.92 -11.47 12.45
N GLU A 142 -7.58 -12.22 13.33
CA GLU A 142 -7.03 -12.59 14.63
C GLU A 142 -5.80 -13.53 14.52
N ALA A 143 -5.74 -14.38 13.49
CA ALA A 143 -4.58 -15.22 13.22
C ALA A 143 -3.39 -14.37 12.75
N ALA A 144 -3.61 -13.40 11.87
CA ALA A 144 -2.58 -12.47 11.40
C ALA A 144 -2.03 -11.59 12.53
N SER A 145 -2.88 -11.14 13.47
CA SER A 145 -2.44 -10.30 14.58
C SER A 145 -1.64 -11.04 15.67
N LYS A 146 -1.70 -12.38 15.70
CA LYS A 146 -0.97 -13.23 16.67
C LYS A 146 0.41 -13.68 16.17
N LEU A 147 0.74 -13.38 14.92
CA LEU A 147 2.04 -13.65 14.31
C LEU A 147 3.05 -12.49 14.51
N GLU A 148 2.65 -11.41 15.19
CA GLU A 148 3.57 -10.39 15.74
C GLU A 148 4.15 -10.80 17.10
#